data_AF-A0A8T4Y4M9-F1
#
_entry.id   AF-A0A8T4Y4M9-F1
#
_cell.length_a   1.000
_cell.length_b   1.000
_cell.length_c   1.000
_cell.angle_alpha   90.00
_cell.angle_beta   90.00
_cell.angle_gamma   90.00
#
_symmetry.space_group_name_H-M   'P 1'
#
loop_
_entity.id
_entity.type
_entity.pdbx_description
1 polymer ?
#
loop_
_entity_poly.entity_id
_entity_poly.type
_entity_poly.pdbx_seq_one_letter_code
_entity_poly.pdbx_strand_id
1 'polypeptide(L)'
;MPSNFFFALKARLTLSWGFASRVTFFSKARKALSIPPPTTLIGALAFPLTMYKKLPENISLNLSSASFFKGLIISVHASLKSLFSYYGDINRVNWYHKPVRLAKSDAVSLEKIYLTPMEGTAYPLLDVIYVFNPKVGEKILEFNWRETLECLAWSITRIG
;
A
#
# COMPACT_ATOMS: atom_id res chain seq x y z
N MET A 1 -29.64 17.57 9.08
CA MET A 1 -28.17 17.51 9.20
C MET A 1 -27.59 17.45 7.80
N PRO A 2 -26.51 18.17 7.46
CA PRO A 2 -25.93 18.10 6.12
C PRO A 2 -25.55 16.65 5.87
N SER A 3 -26.18 16.05 4.85
CA SER A 3 -25.83 14.72 4.38
C SER A 3 -24.46 14.81 3.74
N ASN A 4 -23.40 14.68 4.54
CA ASN A 4 -22.06 14.52 4.00
C ASN A 4 -22.08 13.29 3.10
N PHE A 5 -22.04 13.50 1.79
CA PHE A 5 -22.03 12.41 0.83
C PHE A 5 -20.77 11.55 0.99
N PHE A 6 -19.67 12.16 1.45
CA PHE A 6 -18.36 11.54 1.61
C PHE A 6 -17.65 12.06 2.86
N PHE A 7 -16.75 11.24 3.39
CA PHE A 7 -15.78 11.63 4.42
C PHE A 7 -14.37 11.40 3.86
N ALA A 8 -13.48 12.37 4.00
CA ALA A 8 -12.10 12.26 3.52
C ALA A 8 -11.14 12.28 4.70
N LEU A 9 -10.23 11.31 4.73
CA LEU A 9 -9.14 11.23 5.70
C LEU A 9 -7.81 11.39 4.97
N LYS A 10 -7.02 12.37 5.40
CA LYS A 10 -5.65 12.54 4.92
C LYS A 10 -4.67 11.95 5.92
N ALA A 11 -3.94 10.93 5.51
CA ALA A 11 -2.86 10.33 6.26
C ALA A 11 -1.52 10.73 5.65
N ARG A 12 -0.57 11.17 6.47
CA ARG A 12 0.82 11.36 6.05
C ARG A 12 1.65 10.22 6.61
N LEU A 13 2.24 9.44 5.72
CA LEU A 13 3.00 8.24 6.05
C LEU A 13 4.49 8.53 5.89
N THR A 14 5.26 8.21 6.92
CA THR A 14 6.73 8.22 6.90
C THR A 14 7.21 6.81 6.56
N LEU A 15 7.90 6.64 5.44
CA LEU A 15 8.37 5.34 4.98
C LEU A 15 9.83 5.14 5.41
N SER A 16 10.18 3.96 5.89
CA SER A 16 11.54 3.68 6.39
C SER A 16 12.55 3.51 5.27
N TRP A 17 12.18 2.84 4.18
CA TRP A 17 13.04 2.63 3.00
C TRP A 17 12.28 2.75 1.67
N GLY A 18 10.94 2.58 1.69
CA GLY A 18 10.12 2.54 0.49
C GLY A 18 8.97 1.57 0.62
N PHE A 19 8.63 0.88 -0.47
CA PHE A 19 7.55 -0.13 -0.49
C PHE A 19 7.86 -1.24 -1.50
N ALA A 20 7.17 -2.36 -1.37
CA ALA A 20 7.14 -3.42 -2.37
C ALA A 20 5.69 -3.63 -2.82
N SER A 21 5.46 -4.03 -4.07
CA SER A 21 4.09 -4.29 -4.52
C SER A 21 4.04 -5.40 -5.55
N ARG A 22 3.74 -6.62 -5.08
CA ARG A 22 3.74 -7.88 -5.87
C ARG A 22 2.56 -8.08 -6.82
N VAL A 23 1.95 -7.00 -7.29
CA VAL A 23 0.66 -7.03 -8.00
C VAL A 23 0.82 -7.38 -9.48
N THR A 24 2.01 -7.21 -10.08
CA THR A 24 2.23 -7.52 -11.49
C THR A 24 2.59 -8.99 -11.71
N PHE A 25 1.90 -9.64 -12.66
CA PHE A 25 2.19 -11.02 -13.06
C PHE A 25 3.62 -11.18 -13.58
N PHE A 26 4.13 -12.42 -13.49
CA PHE A 26 5.51 -12.79 -13.82
C PHE A 26 5.87 -12.60 -15.30
N SER A 27 6.22 -11.37 -15.71
CA SER A 27 6.95 -11.12 -16.96
C SER A 27 8.37 -10.61 -16.67
N LYS A 28 9.32 -10.81 -17.61
CA LYS A 28 10.74 -10.42 -17.45
C LYS A 28 11.01 -8.92 -17.59
N ALA A 29 10.00 -8.13 -17.98
CA ALA A 29 10.12 -6.70 -18.26
C ALA A 29 9.03 -5.90 -17.52
N ARG A 30 9.03 -5.98 -16.18
CA ARG A 30 8.02 -5.28 -15.37
C ARG A 30 8.40 -3.82 -15.19
N LYS A 31 7.44 -2.92 -15.41
CA LYS A 31 7.55 -1.53 -14.97
C LYS A 31 7.33 -1.49 -13.46
N ALA A 32 8.35 -1.08 -12.70
CA ALA A 32 8.17 -0.74 -11.30
C ALA A 32 7.21 0.46 -11.19
N LEU A 33 6.23 0.39 -10.29
CA LEU A 33 5.20 1.42 -10.11
C LEU A 33 5.73 2.55 -9.23
N SER A 34 5.86 3.79 -9.71
CA SER A 34 6.36 4.91 -8.89
C SER A 34 5.61 5.14 -7.57
N ILE A 35 4.34 4.74 -7.49
CA ILE A 35 3.46 4.93 -6.34
C ILE A 35 2.82 3.58 -5.98
N PRO A 36 2.59 3.26 -4.69
CA PRO A 36 1.87 2.05 -4.31
C PRO A 36 0.49 2.00 -4.97
N PRO A 37 0.05 0.83 -5.48
CA PRO A 37 -1.29 0.70 -6.03
C PRO A 37 -2.38 1.13 -5.03
N PRO A 38 -3.52 1.66 -5.52
CA PRO A 38 -4.66 1.95 -4.65
C PRO A 38 -5.11 0.76 -3.81
N THR A 39 -5.06 -0.45 -4.38
CA THR A 39 -5.39 -1.70 -3.67
C THR A 39 -4.43 -1.99 -2.52
N THR A 40 -3.14 -1.70 -2.67
CA THR A 40 -2.13 -1.83 -1.61
C THR A 40 -2.39 -0.83 -0.48
N LEU A 41 -2.76 0.42 -0.82
CA LEU A 41 -3.11 1.45 0.18
C LEU A 41 -4.42 1.15 0.92
N ILE A 42 -5.41 0.60 0.21
CA ILE A 42 -6.63 0.06 0.82
C ILE A 42 -6.26 -1.07 1.78
N GLY A 43 -5.39 -1.99 1.37
CA GLY A 43 -4.89 -3.08 2.21
C GLY A 43 -4.17 -2.59 3.47
N ALA A 44 -3.36 -1.52 3.34
CA ALA A 44 -2.63 -0.92 4.45
C ALA A 44 -3.57 -0.42 5.56
N LEU A 45 -4.73 0.16 5.20
CA LEU A 45 -5.76 0.57 6.16
C LEU A 45 -6.68 -0.58 6.57
N ALA A 46 -6.94 -1.54 5.67
CA ALA A 46 -7.76 -2.71 5.97
C ALA A 46 -7.12 -3.58 7.06
N PHE A 47 -5.79 -3.64 7.12
CA PHE A 47 -5.08 -4.41 8.15
C PHE A 47 -5.41 -3.96 9.59
N PRO A 48 -5.20 -2.69 10.02
CA PRO A 48 -5.61 -2.26 11.34
C PRO A 48 -7.13 -2.38 11.57
N LEU A 49 -7.96 -2.19 10.52
CA LEU A 49 -9.41 -2.44 10.59
C LEU A 49 -9.74 -3.91 10.92
N THR A 50 -9.06 -4.88 10.30
CA THR A 50 -9.25 -6.31 10.62
C THR A 50 -8.84 -6.63 12.05
N MET A 51 -7.72 -6.05 12.52
CA MET A 51 -7.25 -6.24 13.90
C MET A 51 -8.23 -5.64 14.90
N TYR A 52 -8.77 -4.45 14.64
CA TYR A 52 -9.78 -3.79 15.47
C TYR A 52 -11.06 -4.62 15.59
N LYS A 53 -11.56 -5.17 14.48
CA LYS A 53 -12.74 -6.04 14.45
C LYS A 53 -12.45 -7.49 14.85
N LYS A 54 -11.21 -7.82 15.22
CA LYS A 54 -10.76 -9.17 15.58
C LYS A 54 -11.11 -10.22 14.51
N LEU A 55 -11.02 -9.83 13.24
CA LEU A 55 -11.23 -10.73 12.12
C LEU A 55 -9.94 -11.53 11.86
N PRO A 56 -10.04 -12.82 11.46
CA PRO A 56 -8.87 -13.57 11.00
C PRO A 56 -8.28 -12.88 9.75
N GLU A 57 -7.03 -13.16 9.37
CA GLU A 57 -6.43 -12.55 8.16
C GLU A 57 -7.07 -13.07 6.86
N ASN A 58 -7.49 -14.34 6.87
CA ASN A 58 -8.24 -15.00 5.81
C ASN A 58 -9.55 -15.55 6.37
N ILE A 59 -10.67 -15.18 5.76
CA ILE A 59 -12.01 -15.69 6.13
C ILE A 59 -12.24 -17.06 5.47
N SER A 60 -11.67 -17.29 4.29
CA SER A 60 -11.68 -18.58 3.59
C SER A 60 -10.49 -18.70 2.63
N LEU A 61 -10.33 -19.85 1.96
CA LEU A 61 -9.27 -20.11 0.97
C LEU A 61 -9.12 -19.00 -0.10
N ASN A 62 -10.22 -18.30 -0.45
CA ASN A 62 -10.24 -17.30 -1.53
C ASN A 62 -10.74 -15.92 -1.08
N LEU A 63 -11.07 -15.72 0.20
CA LEU A 63 -11.59 -14.45 0.71
C LEU A 63 -10.64 -13.85 1.77
N SER A 64 -9.92 -12.82 1.35
CA SER A 64 -9.19 -11.93 2.25
C SER A 64 -10.16 -11.13 3.10
N SER A 65 -9.82 -10.91 4.36
CA SER A 65 -10.63 -10.11 5.28
C SER A 65 -10.84 -8.65 4.87
N ALA A 66 -10.03 -8.15 3.92
CA ALA A 66 -10.27 -6.89 3.25
C ALA A 66 -11.63 -6.84 2.52
N SER A 67 -12.19 -7.99 2.12
CA SER A 67 -13.51 -8.07 1.48
C SER A 67 -14.65 -7.60 2.38
N PHE A 68 -14.48 -7.70 3.71
CA PHE A 68 -15.45 -7.23 4.69
C PHE A 68 -15.66 -5.70 4.61
N PHE A 69 -14.61 -4.98 4.22
CA PHE A 69 -14.62 -3.51 4.08
C PHE A 69 -14.92 -3.06 2.64
N LYS A 70 -15.41 -3.96 1.78
CA LYS A 70 -15.75 -3.61 0.40
C LYS A 70 -16.83 -2.53 0.37
N GLY A 71 -16.57 -1.44 -0.36
CA GLY A 71 -17.49 -0.30 -0.46
C GLY A 71 -17.40 0.70 0.71
N LEU A 72 -16.58 0.42 1.74
CA LEU A 72 -16.26 1.40 2.78
C LEU A 72 -15.39 2.52 2.21
N ILE A 73 -14.33 2.15 1.48
CA ILE A 73 -13.43 3.07 0.79
C ILE A 73 -13.89 3.18 -0.66
N ILE A 74 -14.22 4.39 -1.10
CA ILE A 74 -14.70 4.72 -2.44
C ILE A 74 -13.53 4.99 -3.37
N SER A 75 -12.58 5.81 -2.91
CA SER A 75 -11.38 6.13 -3.65
C SER A 75 -10.20 6.32 -2.72
N VAL A 76 -9.00 6.08 -3.26
CA VAL A 76 -7.75 6.36 -2.59
C VAL A 76 -6.85 7.09 -3.57
N HIS A 77 -6.27 8.20 -3.09
CA HIS A 77 -5.33 9.02 -3.84
C HIS A 77 -4.03 9.09 -3.07
N ALA A 78 -2.91 9.03 -3.78
CA ALA A 78 -1.59 9.11 -3.17
C ALA A 78 -0.73 10.15 -3.89
N SER A 79 0.05 10.88 -3.10
CA SER A 79 1.03 11.85 -3.57
C SER A 79 2.36 11.56 -2.87
N LEU A 80 3.37 11.25 -3.68
CA LEU A 80 4.71 10.95 -3.21
C LEU A 80 5.51 12.26 -3.11
N LYS A 81 6.06 12.54 -1.92
CA LYS A 81 6.95 13.69 -1.65
C LYS A 81 8.35 13.20 -1.40
N SER A 82 8.87 12.40 -2.33
CA SER A 82 10.17 11.74 -2.23
C SER A 82 10.70 11.44 -3.61
N LEU A 83 12.02 11.41 -3.74
CA LEU A 83 12.67 10.90 -4.94
C LEU A 83 12.57 9.37 -4.89
N PHE A 84 12.24 8.74 -6.00
CA PHE A 84 12.22 7.29 -6.10
C PHE A 84 13.35 6.84 -7.03
N SER A 85 13.97 5.72 -6.67
CA SER A 85 14.92 5.04 -7.55
C SER A 85 14.36 3.69 -7.93
N TYR A 86 14.17 3.47 -9.23
CA TYR A 86 13.73 2.19 -9.78
C TYR A 86 14.88 1.18 -9.73
N TYR A 87 15.11 0.59 -8.58
CA TYR A 87 16.11 -0.45 -8.46
C TYR A 87 15.52 -1.83 -8.77
N GLY A 88 15.11 -2.00 -10.03
CA GLY A 88 15.01 -3.34 -10.63
C GLY A 88 16.38 -4.00 -10.78
N ASP A 89 17.46 -3.20 -10.77
CA ASP A 89 18.84 -3.66 -11.02
C ASP A 89 19.68 -3.94 -9.77
N ILE A 90 19.44 -3.35 -8.59
CA ILE A 90 20.33 -3.57 -7.41
C ILE A 90 20.38 -5.03 -6.99
N ASN A 91 19.24 -5.73 -7.03
CA ASN A 91 19.21 -7.16 -6.69
C ASN A 91 19.03 -8.03 -7.94
N ARG A 92 19.50 -7.53 -9.09
CA ARG A 92 19.61 -8.35 -10.28
C ARG A 92 20.84 -9.23 -10.12
N VAL A 93 20.60 -10.53 -9.97
CA VAL A 93 21.67 -11.51 -9.86
C VAL A 93 22.17 -11.75 -11.27
N ASN A 94 23.40 -11.31 -11.52
CA ASN A 94 24.11 -11.59 -12.74
C ASN A 94 24.93 -12.87 -12.52
N TRP A 95 24.77 -13.85 -13.40
CA TRP A 95 25.63 -15.02 -13.43
C TRP A 95 26.15 -15.28 -14.83
N TYR A 96 27.36 -15.83 -14.89
CA TYR A 96 27.98 -16.19 -16.16
C TYR A 96 27.80 -17.67 -16.44
N HIS A 97 27.08 -18.00 -17.51
CA HIS A 97 26.91 -19.38 -17.94
C HIS A 97 28.12 -19.84 -18.77
N LYS A 98 29.15 -20.33 -18.08
CA LYS A 98 30.46 -20.72 -18.68
C LYS A 98 30.36 -21.51 -19.99
N PRO A 99 29.52 -22.57 -20.13
CA PRO A 99 29.45 -23.35 -21.35
C PRO A 99 28.95 -22.58 -22.58
N VAL A 100 28.06 -21.61 -22.37
CA VAL A 100 27.42 -20.83 -23.46
C VAL A 100 28.09 -19.46 -23.61
N ARG A 101 29.06 -19.14 -22.74
CA ARG A 101 29.76 -17.84 -22.68
C ARG A 101 28.81 -16.63 -22.64
N LEU A 102 27.61 -16.81 -22.09
CA LEU A 102 26.59 -15.75 -21.97
C LEU A 102 26.43 -15.32 -20.52
N ALA A 103 26.45 -14.00 -20.31
CA ALA A 103 25.94 -13.41 -19.08
C ALA A 103 24.41 -13.55 -19.07
N LYS A 104 23.89 -14.17 -18.02
CA LYS A 104 22.45 -14.22 -17.74
C LYS A 104 22.18 -13.38 -16.51
N SER A 105 21.01 -12.76 -16.49
CA SER A 105 20.56 -11.95 -15.37
C SER A 105 19.17 -12.41 -14.95
N ASP A 106 18.92 -12.52 -13.66
CA ASP A 106 17.58 -12.70 -13.12
C ASP A 106 17.32 -11.69 -12.00
N ALA A 107 16.07 -11.25 -11.88
CA ALA A 107 15.69 -10.27 -10.89
C ALA A 107 15.26 -11.00 -9.61
N VAL A 108 16.11 -11.00 -8.57
CA VAL A 108 15.81 -11.66 -7.29
C VAL A 108 14.99 -10.75 -6.37
N SER A 109 15.11 -9.41 -6.49
CA SER A 109 14.15 -8.49 -5.86
C SER A 109 13.04 -8.10 -6.81
N LEU A 110 11.92 -8.79 -6.71
CA LEU A 110 10.71 -8.38 -7.40
C LEU A 110 10.19 -7.09 -6.74
N GLU A 111 10.18 -5.99 -7.51
CA GLU A 111 9.28 -4.84 -7.34
C GLU A 111 9.44 -4.06 -6.02
N LYS A 112 10.64 -4.07 -5.42
CA LYS A 112 11.01 -3.14 -4.35
C LYS A 112 11.33 -1.78 -4.93
N ILE A 113 10.77 -0.74 -4.35
CA ILE A 113 11.04 0.64 -4.72
C ILE A 113 11.61 1.32 -3.51
N TYR A 114 12.83 1.80 -3.68
CA TYR A 114 13.52 2.55 -2.65
C TYR A 114 13.22 4.03 -2.84
N LEU A 115 12.86 4.66 -1.74
CA LEU A 115 12.57 6.08 -1.70
C LEU A 115 13.69 6.78 -0.96
N THR A 116 14.13 7.88 -1.53
CA THR A 116 15.10 8.78 -0.94
C THR A 116 14.35 10.01 -0.43
N PRO A 117 14.59 10.45 0.82
CA PRO A 117 13.99 11.67 1.33
C PRO A 117 14.37 12.88 0.45
N MET A 118 13.48 13.85 0.35
CA MET A 118 13.80 15.14 -0.29
C MET A 118 14.63 15.99 0.67
N GLU A 119 15.36 16.98 0.14
CA GLU A 119 16.08 17.95 0.97
C GLU A 119 15.17 18.56 2.05
N GLY A 120 15.66 18.59 3.29
CA GLY A 120 14.90 19.05 4.45
C GLY A 120 13.99 18.01 5.11
N THR A 121 13.97 16.76 4.63
CA THR A 121 13.23 15.64 5.27
C THR A 121 14.19 14.54 5.73
N ALA A 122 13.97 13.98 6.92
CA ALA A 122 14.75 12.85 7.42
C ALA A 122 14.31 11.50 6.82
N TYR A 123 13.03 11.40 6.43
CA TYR A 123 12.42 10.18 5.92
C TYR A 123 11.57 10.48 4.68
N PRO A 124 11.46 9.52 3.74
CA PRO A 124 10.51 9.61 2.65
C PRO A 124 9.07 9.77 3.13
N LEU A 125 8.33 10.65 2.46
CA LEU A 125 6.96 11.01 2.81
C LEU A 125 5.99 10.61 1.70
N LEU A 126 4.89 9.98 2.11
CA LEU A 126 3.76 9.62 1.26
C LEU A 126 2.48 10.20 1.85
N ASP A 127 1.87 11.17 1.16
CA ASP A 127 0.56 11.69 1.53
C ASP A 127 -0.51 10.80 0.87
N VAL A 128 -1.44 10.26 1.65
CA VAL A 128 -2.56 9.42 1.19
C VAL A 128 -3.87 10.06 1.60
N ILE A 129 -4.82 10.11 0.68
CA ILE A 129 -6.19 10.59 0.91
C ILE A 129 -7.13 9.42 0.68
N TYR A 130 -7.82 9.01 1.73
CA TYR A 130 -8.87 8.00 1.70
C TYR A 130 -10.23 8.69 1.67
N VAL A 131 -11.09 8.31 0.73
CA VAL A 131 -12.47 8.78 0.64
C VAL A 131 -13.40 7.63 1.05
N PHE A 132 -14.22 7.87 2.06
CA PHE A 132 -15.11 6.87 2.66
C PHE A 132 -16.58 7.13 2.34
N ASN A 133 -17.35 6.05 2.32
CA ASN A 133 -18.80 6.06 2.30
C ASN A 133 -19.34 6.11 3.74
N PRO A 134 -19.95 7.23 4.20
CA PRO A 134 -20.43 7.36 5.57
C PRO A 134 -21.48 6.31 5.95
N LYS A 135 -22.37 5.96 5.02
CA LYS A 135 -23.43 4.97 5.28
C LYS A 135 -22.85 3.58 5.57
N VAL A 136 -21.79 3.21 4.86
CA VAL A 136 -21.09 1.93 5.08
C VAL A 136 -20.23 2.00 6.34
N GLY A 137 -19.60 3.15 6.59
CA GLY A 137 -18.83 3.42 7.81
C GLY A 137 -19.65 3.25 9.07
N GLU A 138 -20.81 3.90 9.16
CA GLU A 138 -21.73 3.78 10.30
C GLU A 138 -22.22 2.34 10.51
N LYS A 139 -22.49 1.61 9.41
CA LYS A 139 -22.93 0.21 9.49
C LYS A 139 -21.82 -0.72 10.01
N ILE A 140 -20.58 -0.52 9.59
CA ILE A 140 -19.46 -1.42 9.91
C ILE A 140 -18.81 -1.06 11.25
N LEU A 141 -18.57 0.23 11.50
CA LEU A 141 -17.76 0.76 12.61
C LEU A 141 -18.60 1.46 13.69
N GLU A 142 -19.92 1.51 13.53
CA GLU A 142 -20.90 2.00 14.52
C GLU A 142 -20.77 3.53 14.78
N PHE A 143 -21.19 3.99 15.97
CA PHE A 143 -21.47 5.40 16.27
C PHE A 143 -20.24 6.33 16.13
N ASN A 144 -19.05 5.87 16.52
CA ASN A 144 -17.79 6.65 16.48
C ASN A 144 -16.87 6.23 15.32
N TRP A 145 -17.46 5.93 14.16
CA TRP A 145 -16.69 5.39 13.03
C TRP A 145 -15.60 6.32 12.52
N ARG A 146 -15.77 7.65 12.63
CA ARG A 146 -14.80 8.64 12.12
C ARG A 146 -13.55 8.67 12.99
N GLU A 147 -13.73 8.83 14.29
CA GLU A 147 -12.65 8.82 15.29
C GLU A 147 -11.94 7.47 15.27
N THR A 148 -12.68 6.38 15.06
CA THR A 148 -12.12 5.05 14.88
C THR A 148 -11.23 5.00 13.64
N LEU A 149 -11.69 5.49 12.47
CA LEU A 149 -10.87 5.52 11.26
C LEU A 149 -9.60 6.36 11.42
N GLU A 150 -9.70 7.50 12.11
CA GLU A 150 -8.54 8.34 12.44
C GLU A 150 -7.51 7.57 13.28
N CYS A 151 -7.95 6.94 14.38
CA CYS A 151 -7.09 6.12 15.23
C CYS A 151 -6.46 4.95 14.46
N LEU A 152 -7.21 4.31 13.57
CA LEU A 152 -6.72 3.18 12.79
C LEU A 152 -5.75 3.59 11.69
N ALA A 153 -5.88 4.80 11.14
CA ALA A 153 -4.90 5.34 10.20
C ALA A 153 -3.53 5.59 10.87
N TRP A 154 -3.51 6.00 12.15
CA TRP A 154 -2.28 6.06 12.94
C TRP A 154 -1.64 4.69 13.17
N SER A 155 -2.43 3.62 13.10
CA SER A 155 -1.98 2.25 13.31
C SER A 155 -1.46 1.58 12.04
N ILE A 156 -1.35 2.31 10.92
CA ILE A 156 -0.77 1.78 9.68
C ILE A 156 0.75 1.61 9.87
N THR A 157 1.21 0.36 9.89
CA THR A 157 2.62 0.01 10.10
C THR A 157 3.35 -0.47 8.86
N ARG A 158 2.61 -0.85 7.80
CA ARG A 158 3.19 -1.43 6.57
C ARG A 158 2.38 -1.08 5.33
N ILE A 159 3.09 -0.94 4.21
CA ILE A 159 2.51 -0.76 2.87
C ILE A 159 3.21 -1.71 1.90
N GLY A 160 2.47 -2.74 1.48
CA GLY A 160 2.89 -3.71 0.47
C GLY A 160 3.89 -4.76 0.93
#